data_AF-A0A327P5S2-F1
#
_entry.id   AF-A0A327P5S2-F1
#
_cell.length_a   1.000
_cell.length_b   1.000
_cell.length_c   1.000
_cell.angle_alpha   90.00
_cell.angle_beta   90.00
_cell.angle_gamma   90.00
#
_symmetry.space_group_name_H-M   'P 1'
#
loop_
_entity.id
_entity.type
_entity.pdbx_description
1 polymer ?
#
loop_
_entity_poly.entity_id
_entity_poly.type
_entity_poly.pdbx_seq_one_letter_code
_entity_poly.pdbx_strand_id
1 'polypeptide(L)'
;MSKRNLINEIHSVKSRSFHNSRYDYMQRVFRIDGAIQDLEENNGRFKNELLRYIPISMVACFEAFFKSAIRDLVDFGSPFSDNVKKFNQAQNIKLDFDVLGAMQAKSLTIGELIAHILPFNNLQDVNSNITTLIGKDFISELKKFKKKSRFESENAFRSDFVDRAGEIFQSVDRVYKIRHIFCHESPTGYKVDYDEIIQDYQNCKAFLEQSNSLINEFLYPDAPETQTDMNILSGQRFEEKEVELEELISEIKSKSFEDEPMLDFNHDLFDECMDRWREYRESHANYKADVVRGGTIQPLIYAQDMFHTTNQKIKSLREEFELVLSKKRLYFFD
;
A
#
# COMPACT_ATOMS: atom_id res chain seq x y z
N MET A 1 -16.04 16.71 28.96
CA MET A 1 -15.16 16.51 27.79
C MET A 1 -15.99 15.85 26.70
N SER A 2 -16.08 16.46 25.51
CA SER A 2 -16.79 15.85 24.38
C SER A 2 -16.17 14.50 24.03
N LYS A 3 -17.00 13.48 23.81
CA LYS A 3 -16.55 12.15 23.39
C LYS A 3 -15.88 12.30 22.02
N ARG A 4 -14.61 11.89 21.92
CA ARG A 4 -13.82 11.96 20.69
C ARG A 4 -14.51 11.14 19.59
N ASN A 5 -14.79 11.74 18.43
CA ASN A 5 -15.45 11.08 17.30
C ASN A 5 -14.41 10.79 16.21
N LEU A 6 -13.87 9.57 16.21
CA LEU A 6 -12.79 9.15 15.31
C LEU A 6 -13.21 9.21 13.84
N ILE A 7 -14.46 8.87 13.54
CA ILE A 7 -15.01 8.88 12.17
C ILE A 7 -14.98 10.30 11.61
N ASN A 8 -15.47 11.28 12.37
CA ASN A 8 -15.46 12.68 11.94
C ASN A 8 -14.03 13.24 11.82
N GLU A 9 -13.11 12.84 12.70
CA GLU A 9 -11.70 13.22 12.59
C GLU A 9 -11.08 12.68 11.30
N ILE A 10 -11.27 11.39 11.00
CA ILE A 10 -10.74 10.73 9.80
C ILE A 10 -11.37 11.35 8.54
N HIS A 11 -12.69 11.52 8.50
CA HIS A 11 -13.36 12.18 7.36
C HIS A 11 -12.90 13.62 7.18
N SER A 12 -12.69 14.37 8.26
CA SER A 12 -12.18 15.73 8.18
C SER A 12 -10.75 15.78 7.60
N VAL A 13 -9.89 14.82 7.96
CA VAL A 13 -8.56 14.69 7.35
C VAL A 13 -8.68 14.31 5.88
N LYS A 14 -9.52 13.33 5.53
CA LYS A 14 -9.74 12.91 4.12
C LYS A 14 -10.28 14.06 3.26
N SER A 15 -11.19 14.89 3.78
CA SER A 15 -11.76 16.03 3.03
C SER A 15 -10.74 17.10 2.65
N ARG A 16 -9.60 17.18 3.34
CA ARG A 16 -8.53 18.16 3.09
C ARG A 16 -7.50 17.69 2.08
N SER A 17 -7.56 16.43 1.66
CA SER A 17 -6.61 15.82 0.74
C SER A 17 -7.33 15.27 -0.47
N PHE A 18 -6.90 15.66 -1.67
CA PHE A 18 -7.48 15.17 -2.92
C PHE A 18 -7.14 13.68 -3.15
N HIS A 19 -5.92 13.30 -2.76
CA HIS A 19 -5.43 11.93 -2.67
C HIS A 19 -4.62 11.85 -1.36
N ASN A 20 -4.70 10.74 -0.64
CA ASN A 20 -3.89 10.45 0.55
C ASN A 20 -3.04 9.23 0.23
N SER A 21 -2.17 9.35 -0.76
CA SER A 21 -1.27 8.28 -1.18
C SER A 21 0.01 8.35 -0.37
N ARG A 22 0.60 7.18 -0.05
CA ARG A 22 1.96 7.15 0.49
C ARG A 22 2.92 7.97 -0.37
N TYR A 23 2.77 7.92 -1.70
CA TYR A 23 3.64 8.59 -2.66
C TYR A 23 3.54 10.12 -2.68
N ASP A 24 2.55 10.73 -1.99
CA ASP A 24 2.42 12.18 -1.92
C ASP A 24 3.60 12.85 -1.21
N TYR A 25 4.40 12.09 -0.45
CA TYR A 25 5.66 12.56 0.12
C TYR A 25 6.60 13.12 -0.95
N MET A 26 6.60 12.55 -2.17
CA MET A 26 7.49 12.99 -3.25
C MET A 26 7.18 14.43 -3.66
N GLN A 27 5.89 14.77 -3.81
CA GLN A 27 5.50 16.14 -4.11
C GLN A 27 5.83 17.10 -2.96
N ARG A 28 5.71 16.63 -1.72
CA ARG A 28 6.04 17.45 -0.54
C ARG A 28 7.54 17.72 -0.45
N VAL A 29 8.37 16.70 -0.63
CA VAL A 29 9.84 16.82 -0.70
C VAL A 29 10.23 17.74 -1.85
N PHE A 30 9.66 17.58 -3.04
CA PHE A 30 9.93 18.47 -4.18
C PHE A 30 9.64 19.96 -3.87
N ARG A 31 8.55 20.24 -3.15
CA ARG A 31 8.23 21.62 -2.72
C ARG A 31 9.21 22.15 -1.67
N ILE A 32 9.70 21.30 -0.77
CA ILE A 32 10.72 21.68 0.21
C ILE A 32 12.06 21.93 -0.49
N ASP A 33 12.44 21.09 -1.47
CA ASP A 33 13.62 21.29 -2.32
C ASP A 33 13.57 22.66 -3.01
N GLY A 34 12.43 23.00 -3.64
CA GLY A 34 12.24 24.33 -4.24
C GLY A 34 12.33 25.49 -3.24
N ALA A 35 11.74 25.33 -2.05
CA ALA A 35 11.83 26.35 -1.00
C ALA A 35 13.26 26.53 -0.46
N ILE A 36 14.05 25.45 -0.37
CA ILE A 36 15.46 25.51 0.00
C ILE A 36 16.24 26.27 -1.05
N GLN A 37 16.03 25.96 -2.34
CA GLN A 37 16.67 26.67 -3.44
C GLN A 37 16.36 28.19 -3.40
N ASP A 38 15.10 28.56 -3.20
CA ASP A 38 14.70 29.97 -3.07
C ASP A 38 15.40 30.66 -1.88
N LEU A 39 15.65 29.93 -0.78
CA LEU A 39 16.36 30.44 0.40
C LEU A 39 17.88 30.58 0.17
N GLU A 40 18.47 29.77 -0.71
CA GLU A 40 19.87 29.90 -1.12
C GLU A 40 20.07 31.15 -1.99
N GLU A 41 19.17 31.36 -2.95
CA GLU A 41 19.21 32.47 -3.88
C GLU A 41 18.87 33.81 -3.19
N ASN A 42 18.03 33.79 -2.16
CA ASN A 42 17.60 34.98 -1.43
C ASN A 42 18.23 35.09 -0.02
N ASN A 43 19.18 36.00 0.17
CA ASN A 43 19.67 36.41 1.50
C ASN A 43 18.70 37.36 2.23
N GLY A 44 17.42 36.99 2.26
CA GLY A 44 16.37 37.76 2.91
C GLY A 44 16.56 37.82 4.43
N ARG A 45 16.11 38.92 5.05
CA ARG A 45 16.14 39.14 6.51
C ARG A 45 15.50 38.01 7.33
N PHE A 46 14.59 37.23 6.72
CA PHE A 46 13.84 36.17 7.38
C PHE A 46 14.39 34.76 7.12
N LYS A 47 15.54 34.61 6.44
CA LYS A 47 16.12 33.30 6.08
C LYS A 47 16.18 32.35 7.27
N ASN A 48 16.74 32.79 8.41
CA ASN A 48 16.87 31.96 9.60
C ASN A 48 15.54 31.52 10.20
N GLU A 49 14.50 32.36 10.10
CA GLU A 49 13.16 31.99 10.58
C GLU A 49 12.51 30.98 9.63
N LEU A 50 12.67 31.15 8.32
CA LEU A 50 12.15 30.21 7.32
C LEU A 50 12.82 28.83 7.40
N LEU A 51 14.11 28.76 7.70
CA LEU A 51 14.83 27.49 7.90
C LEU A 51 14.22 26.63 9.03
N ARG A 52 13.61 27.25 10.05
CA ARG A 52 12.95 26.52 11.14
C ARG A 52 11.76 25.71 10.66
N TYR A 53 11.15 26.08 9.55
CA TYR A 53 10.00 25.37 8.99
C TYR A 53 10.40 24.11 8.22
N ILE A 54 11.68 23.91 7.87
CA ILE A 54 12.13 22.70 7.17
C ILE A 54 11.96 21.46 8.06
N PRO A 55 12.54 21.38 9.29
CA PRO A 55 12.30 20.24 10.18
C PRO A 55 10.83 20.02 10.52
N ILE A 56 10.07 21.10 10.71
CA ILE A 56 8.62 21.03 10.99
C ILE A 56 7.88 20.36 9.81
N SER A 57 8.18 20.82 8.60
CA SER A 57 7.60 20.28 7.37
C SER A 57 8.01 18.84 7.12
N MET A 58 9.24 18.48 7.48
CA MET A 58 9.78 17.12 7.37
C MET A 58 9.10 16.16 8.33
N VAL A 59 8.93 16.52 9.60
CA VAL A 59 8.18 15.69 10.58
C VAL A 59 6.73 15.50 10.14
N ALA A 60 6.06 16.56 9.67
CA ALA A 60 4.71 16.44 9.13
C ALA A 60 4.65 15.55 7.88
N CYS A 61 5.73 15.51 7.08
CA CYS A 61 5.87 14.58 5.96
C CYS A 61 6.01 13.13 6.45
N PHE A 62 6.85 12.87 7.46
CA PHE A 62 6.96 11.56 8.09
C PHE A 62 5.62 11.06 8.63
N GLU A 63 4.91 11.88 9.40
CA GLU A 63 3.62 11.49 9.96
C GLU A 63 2.62 11.10 8.88
N ALA A 64 2.51 11.89 7.81
CA ALA A 64 1.59 11.60 6.70
C ALA A 64 2.00 10.35 5.93
N PHE A 65 3.30 10.21 5.64
CA PHE A 65 3.87 9.06 4.94
C PHE A 65 3.64 7.76 5.74
N PHE A 66 4.04 7.72 7.01
CA PHE A 66 3.95 6.49 7.81
C PHE A 66 2.50 6.15 8.17
N LYS A 67 1.60 7.13 8.34
CA LYS A 67 0.16 6.85 8.44
C LYS A 67 -0.36 6.17 7.18
N SER A 68 0.00 6.68 6.01
CA SER A 68 -0.38 6.07 4.73
C SER A 68 0.24 4.68 4.58
N ALA A 69 1.50 4.48 4.99
CA ALA A 69 2.14 3.17 4.99
C ALA A 69 1.45 2.15 5.90
N ILE A 70 1.05 2.55 7.12
CA ILE A 70 0.28 1.68 8.02
C ILE A 70 -1.04 1.30 7.35
N ARG A 71 -1.76 2.26 6.76
CA ARG A 71 -3.00 1.98 6.05
C ARG A 71 -2.76 0.97 4.93
N ASP A 72 -1.80 1.24 4.05
CA ASP A 72 -1.51 0.40 2.90
C ASP A 72 -1.12 -1.03 3.33
N LEU A 73 -0.28 -1.18 4.36
CA LEU A 73 0.07 -2.50 4.93
C LEU A 73 -1.15 -3.23 5.46
N VAL A 74 -1.96 -2.59 6.31
CA VAL A 74 -3.12 -3.22 6.93
C VAL A 74 -4.19 -3.60 5.89
N ASP A 75 -4.49 -2.68 4.97
CA ASP A 75 -5.52 -2.88 3.94
C ASP A 75 -5.05 -3.82 2.81
N PHE A 76 -3.74 -4.06 2.67
CA PHE A 76 -3.21 -5.12 1.81
C PHE A 76 -3.64 -6.51 2.29
N GLY A 77 -3.84 -6.69 3.59
CA GLY A 77 -4.35 -7.93 4.19
C GLY A 77 -3.29 -8.73 4.94
N SER A 78 -3.49 -10.04 5.03
CA SER A 78 -2.59 -10.95 5.77
C SER A 78 -1.21 -10.98 5.11
N PRO A 79 -0.09 -11.01 5.88
CA PRO A 79 -0.03 -11.16 7.34
C PRO A 79 -0.19 -9.86 8.13
N PHE A 80 -0.21 -8.70 7.48
CA PHE A 80 -0.17 -7.40 8.17
C PHE A 80 -1.47 -7.12 8.94
N SER A 81 -2.63 -7.38 8.34
CA SER A 81 -3.94 -7.23 8.98
C SER A 81 -4.05 -8.08 10.25
N ASP A 82 -3.51 -9.30 10.23
CA ASP A 82 -3.56 -10.22 11.37
C ASP A 82 -2.70 -9.75 12.54
N ASN A 83 -1.66 -8.96 12.24
CA ASN A 83 -0.75 -8.39 13.21
C ASN A 83 -1.32 -7.15 13.92
N VAL A 84 -2.39 -6.53 13.40
CA VAL A 84 -3.03 -5.36 14.03
C VAL A 84 -3.42 -5.63 15.49
N LYS A 85 -3.87 -6.84 15.82
CA LYS A 85 -4.27 -7.23 17.18
C LYS A 85 -3.15 -7.15 18.22
N LYS A 86 -1.89 -7.07 17.78
CA LYS A 86 -0.70 -6.92 18.62
C LYS A 86 -0.55 -5.48 19.13
N PHE A 87 -1.27 -4.50 18.57
CA PHE A 87 -1.29 -3.14 19.10
C PHE A 87 -2.21 -3.04 20.33
N ASN A 88 -1.67 -2.56 21.44
CA ASN A 88 -2.46 -2.27 22.65
C ASN A 88 -3.57 -1.24 22.36
N GLN A 89 -3.30 -0.27 21.49
CA GLN A 89 -4.26 0.75 21.06
C GLN A 89 -5.42 0.13 20.29
N ALA A 90 -5.18 -0.95 19.52
CA ALA A 90 -6.22 -1.65 18.77
C ALA A 90 -7.19 -2.43 19.67
N GLN A 91 -6.71 -2.93 20.81
CA GLN A 91 -7.52 -3.71 21.76
C GLN A 91 -8.58 -2.86 22.49
N ASN A 92 -8.39 -1.54 22.55
CA ASN A 92 -9.26 -0.61 23.27
C ASN A 92 -10.13 0.24 22.33
N ILE A 93 -10.15 -0.06 21.02
CA ILE A 93 -11.00 0.65 20.07
C ILE A 93 -12.46 0.28 20.34
N LYS A 94 -13.28 1.29 20.62
CA LYS A 94 -14.72 1.12 20.69
C LYS A 94 -15.29 1.07 19.26
N LEU A 95 -15.64 -0.13 18.81
CA LEU A 95 -16.37 -0.36 17.56
C LEU A 95 -17.87 -0.20 17.85
N ASP A 96 -18.41 1.00 17.63
CA ASP A 96 -19.87 1.22 17.65
C ASP A 96 -20.49 1.07 16.25
N PHE A 97 -21.82 1.10 16.18
CA PHE A 97 -22.55 0.90 14.92
C PHE A 97 -22.23 1.95 13.87
N ASP A 98 -21.80 3.16 14.27
CA ASP A 98 -21.37 4.18 13.33
C ASP A 98 -20.06 3.78 12.63
N VAL A 99 -19.10 3.23 13.38
CA VAL A 99 -17.83 2.71 12.82
C VAL A 99 -18.13 1.54 11.88
N LEU A 100 -18.95 0.59 12.33
CA LEU A 100 -19.33 -0.56 11.52
C LEU A 100 -20.07 -0.15 10.23
N GLY A 101 -20.98 0.81 10.33
CA GLY A 101 -21.70 1.37 9.19
C GLY A 101 -20.77 2.05 8.20
N ALA A 102 -19.81 2.85 8.67
CA ALA A 102 -18.80 3.47 7.81
C ALA A 102 -17.91 2.45 7.09
N MET A 103 -17.54 1.36 7.76
CA MET A 103 -16.78 0.27 7.16
C MET A 103 -17.61 -0.49 6.11
N GLN A 104 -18.87 -0.81 6.42
CA GLN A 104 -19.78 -1.47 5.47
C GLN A 104 -20.04 -0.60 4.23
N ALA A 105 -20.17 0.72 4.42
CA ALA A 105 -20.30 1.70 3.35
C ALA A 105 -18.98 1.96 2.59
N LYS A 106 -17.86 1.32 2.97
CA LYS A 106 -16.52 1.53 2.42
C LYS A 106 -16.03 2.99 2.51
N SER A 107 -16.57 3.78 3.42
CA SER A 107 -16.15 5.16 3.64
C SER A 107 -14.93 5.25 4.59
N LEU A 108 -14.68 4.19 5.36
CA LEU A 108 -13.60 4.01 6.31
C LEU A 108 -13.00 2.60 6.17
N THR A 109 -11.66 2.47 6.13
CA THR A 109 -10.98 1.17 6.17
C THR A 109 -10.40 0.84 7.55
N ILE A 110 -10.03 -0.43 7.79
CA ILE A 110 -9.33 -0.83 9.02
C ILE A 110 -7.98 -0.12 9.09
N GLY A 111 -7.25 -0.07 7.98
CA GLY A 111 -5.96 0.61 7.89
C GLY A 111 -6.07 2.09 8.26
N GLU A 112 -7.12 2.79 7.84
CA GLU A 112 -7.35 4.20 8.20
C GLU A 112 -7.59 4.38 9.70
N LEU A 113 -8.39 3.49 10.29
CA LEU A 113 -8.66 3.51 11.73
C LEU A 113 -7.39 3.27 12.55
N ILE A 114 -6.59 2.27 12.17
CA ILE A 114 -5.33 1.93 12.86
C ILE A 114 -4.27 3.03 12.67
N ALA A 115 -4.09 3.53 11.46
CA ALA A 115 -3.16 4.62 11.19
C ALA A 115 -3.49 5.89 11.99
N HIS A 116 -4.78 6.17 12.24
CA HIS A 116 -5.22 7.37 12.97
C HIS A 116 -4.93 7.30 14.47
N ILE A 117 -4.93 6.11 15.08
CA ILE A 117 -4.72 5.95 16.53
C ILE A 117 -3.26 5.76 16.92
N LEU A 118 -2.40 5.36 15.99
CA LEU A 118 -1.00 5.10 16.28
C LEU A 118 -0.19 6.40 16.40
N PRO A 119 0.74 6.49 17.36
CA PRO A 119 1.63 7.65 17.51
C PRO A 119 2.76 7.62 16.46
N PHE A 120 3.25 8.80 16.07
CA PHE A 120 4.40 8.97 15.16
C PHE A 120 5.26 10.15 15.62
N ASN A 121 5.55 10.23 16.92
CA ASN A 121 6.17 11.42 17.51
C ASN A 121 7.70 11.38 17.47
N ASN A 122 8.28 10.23 17.13
CA ASN A 122 9.72 9.99 17.10
C ASN A 122 10.02 8.75 16.23
N LEU A 123 11.30 8.49 15.97
CA LEU A 123 11.75 7.34 15.19
C LEU A 123 11.40 5.99 15.84
N GLN A 124 11.38 5.90 17.17
CA GLN A 124 11.03 4.67 17.89
C GLN A 124 9.56 4.31 17.69
N ASP A 125 8.63 5.28 17.71
CA ASP A 125 7.22 5.07 17.40
C ASP A 125 7.07 4.50 15.98
N VAL A 126 7.76 5.10 15.00
CA VAL A 126 7.79 4.62 13.60
C VAL A 126 8.29 3.18 13.55
N ASN A 127 9.44 2.90 14.16
CA ASN A 127 10.04 1.56 14.16
C ASN A 127 9.09 0.54 14.79
N SER A 128 8.53 0.83 15.97
CA SER A 128 7.65 -0.09 16.67
C SER A 128 6.38 -0.39 15.90
N ASN A 129 5.79 0.64 15.26
CA ASN A 129 4.53 0.48 14.52
C ASN A 129 4.74 -0.41 13.30
N ILE A 130 5.75 -0.12 12.47
CA ILE A 130 6.03 -0.90 11.28
C ILE A 130 6.50 -2.32 11.66
N THR A 131 7.40 -2.43 12.64
CA THR A 131 7.89 -3.73 13.17
C THR A 131 6.75 -4.65 13.58
N THR A 132 5.77 -4.11 14.28
CA THR A 132 4.61 -4.87 14.74
C THR A 132 3.84 -5.47 13.56
N LEU A 133 3.61 -4.68 12.51
CA LEU A 133 2.89 -5.12 11.31
C LEU A 133 3.68 -6.11 10.46
N ILE A 134 4.97 -5.87 10.22
CA ILE A 134 5.79 -6.72 9.33
C ILE A 134 6.36 -7.95 10.05
N GLY A 135 6.33 -7.98 11.40
CA GLY A 135 6.84 -9.08 12.21
C GLY A 135 8.38 -9.18 12.28
N LYS A 136 9.09 -8.14 11.84
CA LYS A 136 10.56 -8.03 11.81
C LYS A 136 10.97 -6.63 12.23
N ASP A 137 12.13 -6.45 12.86
CA ASP A 137 12.61 -5.11 13.26
C ASP A 137 12.86 -4.23 12.03
N PHE A 138 12.04 -3.19 11.86
CA PHE A 138 11.99 -2.37 10.66
C PHE A 138 13.31 -1.63 10.40
N ILE A 139 13.91 -1.02 11.43
CA ILE A 139 15.21 -0.35 11.29
C ILE A 139 16.31 -1.33 10.90
N SER A 140 16.34 -2.54 11.47
CA SER A 140 17.31 -3.57 11.11
C SER A 140 17.15 -4.02 9.66
N GLU A 141 15.91 -4.17 9.18
CA GLU A 141 15.66 -4.51 7.78
C GLU A 141 16.07 -3.36 6.85
N LEU A 142 15.78 -2.09 7.18
CA LEU A 142 16.23 -0.93 6.41
C LEU A 142 17.75 -0.88 6.24
N LYS A 143 18.50 -1.14 7.31
CA LYS A 143 19.97 -1.16 7.31
C LYS A 143 20.57 -2.26 6.43
N LYS A 144 19.79 -3.29 6.09
CA LYS A 144 20.24 -4.44 5.29
C LYS A 144 19.66 -4.42 3.89
N PHE A 145 18.67 -3.58 3.61
CA PHE A 145 17.93 -3.59 2.37
C PHE A 145 18.80 -3.10 1.19
N LYS A 146 19.38 -4.06 0.47
CA LYS A 146 20.15 -3.88 -0.77
C LYS A 146 19.59 -4.76 -1.89
N LYS A 147 18.26 -4.77 -2.08
CA LYS A 147 17.66 -5.47 -3.21
C LYS A 147 18.29 -4.94 -4.50
N LYS A 148 18.77 -5.84 -5.36
CA LYS A 148 19.33 -5.44 -6.66
C LYS A 148 18.22 -4.93 -7.55
N SER A 149 18.50 -3.81 -8.20
CA SER A 149 17.69 -3.23 -9.25
C SER A 149 18.40 -3.35 -10.59
N ARG A 150 17.65 -3.37 -11.69
CA ARG A 150 18.15 -3.16 -13.05
C ARG A 150 18.70 -1.75 -13.24
N PHE A 151 18.26 -0.79 -12.41
CA PHE A 151 18.74 0.59 -12.45
C PHE A 151 19.97 0.76 -11.55
N GLU A 152 21.10 1.15 -12.13
CA GLU A 152 22.35 1.35 -11.39
C GLU A 152 22.23 2.45 -10.32
N SER A 153 21.46 3.51 -10.59
CA SER A 153 21.20 4.60 -9.65
C SER A 153 20.52 4.12 -8.36
N GLU A 154 19.56 3.20 -8.48
CA GLU A 154 18.87 2.59 -7.33
C GLU A 154 19.83 1.75 -6.49
N ASN A 155 20.71 0.99 -7.14
CA ASN A 155 21.73 0.20 -6.46
C ASN A 155 22.73 1.09 -5.72
N ALA A 156 23.19 2.17 -6.38
CA ALA A 156 24.11 3.13 -5.78
C ALA A 156 23.49 3.83 -4.57
N PHE A 157 22.25 4.30 -4.70
CA PHE A 157 21.49 4.91 -3.61
C PHE A 157 21.35 3.96 -2.40
N ARG A 158 20.93 2.71 -2.64
CA ARG A 158 20.75 1.71 -1.56
C ARG A 158 22.07 1.38 -0.88
N SER A 159 23.19 1.36 -1.62
CA SER A 159 24.49 1.17 -0.99
C SER A 159 24.88 2.36 -0.12
N ASP A 160 24.78 3.58 -0.65
CA ASP A 160 25.07 4.81 0.10
C ASP A 160 24.23 4.91 1.38
N PHE A 161 22.92 4.59 1.28
CA PHE A 161 22.03 4.57 2.43
C PHE A 161 22.55 3.65 3.55
N VAL A 162 22.93 2.42 3.20
CA VAL A 162 23.41 1.45 4.21
C VAL A 162 24.74 1.91 4.81
N ASP A 163 25.64 2.43 3.99
CA ASP A 163 26.96 2.86 4.43
C ASP A 163 26.85 4.09 5.38
N ARG A 164 25.83 4.94 5.17
CA ARG A 164 25.55 6.15 5.97
C ARG A 164 24.40 5.99 6.97
N ALA A 165 23.90 4.76 7.17
CA ALA A 165 22.66 4.53 7.92
C ALA A 165 22.70 5.13 9.33
N GLY A 166 23.83 5.05 10.03
CA GLY A 166 23.99 5.63 11.37
C GLY A 166 23.77 7.15 11.40
N GLU A 167 24.36 7.88 10.45
CA GLU A 167 24.21 9.32 10.29
C GLU A 167 22.76 9.70 9.95
N ILE A 168 22.15 8.92 9.07
CA ILE A 168 20.75 9.12 8.63
C ILE A 168 19.79 9.00 9.82
N PHE A 169 19.88 7.94 10.61
CA PHE A 169 18.99 7.76 11.77
C PHE A 169 19.20 8.83 12.84
N GLN A 170 20.46 9.25 13.08
CA GLN A 170 20.74 10.36 14.00
C GLN A 170 20.10 11.68 13.53
N SER A 171 20.08 11.91 12.22
CA SER A 171 19.46 13.10 11.62
C SER A 171 17.93 13.06 11.77
N VAL A 172 17.31 11.91 11.52
CA VAL A 172 15.86 11.72 11.74
C VAL A 172 15.48 11.98 13.20
N ASP A 173 16.21 11.42 14.15
CA ASP A 173 15.99 11.67 15.58
C ASP A 173 16.17 13.15 15.95
N ARG A 174 17.17 13.81 15.37
CA ARG A 174 17.43 15.23 15.58
C ARG A 174 16.28 16.09 15.05
N VAL A 175 15.77 15.81 13.86
CA VAL A 175 14.64 16.54 13.25
C VAL A 175 13.37 16.47 14.10
N TYR A 176 13.05 15.31 14.70
CA TYR A 176 11.93 15.23 15.66
C TYR A 176 12.13 16.13 16.88
N LYS A 177 13.34 16.13 17.46
CA LYS A 177 13.69 16.99 18.61
C LYS A 177 13.63 18.47 18.24
N ILE A 178 14.22 18.86 17.12
CA ILE A 178 14.23 20.25 16.63
C ILE A 178 12.80 20.74 16.36
N ARG A 179 11.94 19.93 15.74
CA ARG A 179 10.52 20.26 15.55
C ARG A 179 9.81 20.49 16.88
N HIS A 180 10.11 19.71 17.93
CA HIS A 180 9.54 19.94 19.25
C HIS A 180 9.92 21.32 19.78
N ILE A 181 11.21 21.64 19.73
CA ILE A 181 11.75 22.93 20.17
C ILE A 181 11.09 24.08 19.39
N PHE A 182 11.11 24.04 18.05
CA PHE A 182 10.60 25.13 17.21
C PHE A 182 9.09 25.34 17.34
N CYS A 183 8.30 24.26 17.47
CA CYS A 183 6.84 24.38 17.57
C CYS A 183 6.34 24.70 18.97
N HIS A 184 7.04 24.29 20.03
CA HIS A 184 6.49 24.29 21.39
C HIS A 184 7.29 25.12 22.40
N GLU A 185 8.60 25.31 22.20
CA GLU A 185 9.45 26.02 23.16
C GLU A 185 9.69 27.49 22.76
N SER A 186 9.40 27.87 21.50
CA SER A 186 9.61 29.23 20.97
C SER A 186 10.98 29.83 21.33
N PRO A 187 12.10 29.14 21.03
CA PRO A 187 13.39 29.55 21.55
C PRO A 187 13.89 30.84 20.88
N THR A 188 14.12 31.87 21.69
CA THR A 188 14.69 33.15 21.22
C THR A 188 16.20 33.11 21.06
N GLY A 189 16.88 32.19 21.77
CA GLY A 189 18.34 32.02 21.73
C GLY A 189 18.86 30.88 20.84
N TYR A 190 17.98 30.10 20.20
CA TYR A 190 18.41 28.97 19.38
C TYR A 190 18.96 29.46 18.05
N LYS A 191 20.25 29.21 17.82
CA LYS A 191 20.94 29.51 16.56
C LYS A 191 20.63 28.42 15.54
N VAL A 192 20.02 28.81 14.43
CA VAL A 192 19.76 27.91 13.30
C VAL A 192 21.01 27.86 12.43
N ASP A 193 21.59 26.68 12.27
CA ASP A 193 22.69 26.44 11.34
C ASP A 193 22.12 25.95 10.00
N TYR A 194 22.48 26.62 8.91
CA TYR A 194 21.97 26.27 7.58
C TYR A 194 22.42 24.88 7.16
N ASP A 195 23.72 24.61 7.26
CA ASP A 195 24.32 23.38 6.77
C ASP A 195 23.81 22.17 7.56
N GLU A 196 23.62 22.33 8.88
CA GLU A 196 23.04 21.29 9.73
C GLU A 196 21.60 20.94 9.31
N ILE A 197 20.75 21.95 9.08
CA ILE A 197 19.35 21.76 8.70
C ILE A 197 19.24 21.11 7.32
N ILE A 198 20.07 21.53 6.36
CA ILE A 198 20.06 20.94 5.02
C ILE A 198 20.56 19.50 5.06
N GLN A 199 21.65 19.22 5.79
CA GLN A 199 22.15 17.86 5.94
C GLN A 199 21.09 16.94 6.59
N ASP A 200 20.42 17.43 7.64
CA ASP A 200 19.30 16.74 8.28
C ASP A 200 18.19 16.40 7.30
N TYR A 201 17.80 17.39 6.51
CA TYR A 201 16.75 17.26 5.53
C TYR A 201 17.11 16.23 4.44
N GLN A 202 18.31 16.27 3.87
CA GLN A 202 18.75 15.31 2.86
C GLN A 202 18.77 13.88 3.42
N ASN A 203 19.25 13.70 4.65
CA ASN A 203 19.22 12.42 5.33
C ASN A 203 17.79 11.93 5.60
N CYS A 204 16.88 12.84 5.98
CA CYS A 204 15.47 12.52 6.16
C CYS A 204 14.77 12.13 4.85
N LYS A 205 15.12 12.77 3.73
CA LYS A 205 14.67 12.40 2.38
C LYS A 205 15.12 11.00 2.00
N ALA A 206 16.40 10.69 2.19
CA ALA A 206 16.94 9.34 1.96
C ALA A 206 16.24 8.28 2.83
N PHE A 207 15.92 8.61 4.09
CA PHE A 207 15.14 7.73 4.96
C PHE A 207 13.72 7.46 4.44
N LEU A 208 13.01 8.46 3.92
CA LEU A 208 11.70 8.26 3.29
C LEU A 208 11.78 7.36 2.06
N GLU A 209 12.73 7.63 1.16
CA GLU A 209 12.89 6.89 -0.09
C GLU A 209 13.24 5.42 0.16
N GLN A 210 14.18 5.16 1.08
CA GLN A 210 14.52 3.79 1.48
C GLN A 210 13.34 3.11 2.20
N SER A 211 12.62 3.82 3.07
CA SER A 211 11.42 3.31 3.73
C SER A 211 10.34 2.92 2.71
N ASN A 212 10.07 3.79 1.73
CA ASN A 212 9.10 3.52 0.68
C ASN A 212 9.49 2.28 -0.12
N SER A 213 10.77 2.16 -0.49
CA SER A 213 11.29 1.01 -1.23
C SER A 213 11.17 -0.29 -0.44
N LEU A 214 11.53 -0.30 0.84
CA LEU A 214 11.40 -1.48 1.70
C LEU A 214 9.93 -1.86 1.94
N ILE A 215 9.04 -0.88 2.16
CA ILE A 215 7.62 -1.19 2.35
C ILE A 215 7.00 -1.73 1.05
N ASN A 216 7.41 -1.22 -0.11
CA ASN A 216 7.02 -1.81 -1.40
C ASN A 216 7.49 -3.26 -1.52
N GLU A 217 8.69 -3.59 -1.05
CA GLU A 217 9.16 -4.98 -1.06
C GLU A 217 8.30 -5.90 -0.20
N PHE A 218 7.82 -5.42 0.95
CA PHE A 218 6.92 -6.21 1.79
C PHE A 218 5.54 -6.41 1.16
N LEU A 219 5.01 -5.40 0.49
CA LEU A 219 3.71 -5.45 -0.17
C LEU A 219 3.75 -6.26 -1.47
N TYR A 220 4.81 -6.06 -2.25
CA TYR A 220 4.95 -6.59 -3.60
C TYR A 220 6.36 -7.18 -3.75
N PRO A 221 6.65 -8.32 -3.10
CA PRO A 221 7.93 -8.99 -3.26
C PRO A 221 8.14 -9.30 -4.74
N ASP A 222 9.37 -9.09 -5.21
CA ASP A 222 9.76 -9.33 -6.60
C ASP A 222 8.93 -8.57 -7.64
N ALA A 223 8.42 -7.38 -7.26
CA ALA A 223 7.74 -6.51 -8.20
C ALA A 223 8.60 -6.23 -9.46
N PRO A 224 8.02 -6.32 -10.66
CA PRO A 224 8.73 -6.07 -11.91
C PRO A 224 9.18 -4.61 -11.99
N GLU A 225 10.40 -4.39 -12.46
CA GLU A 225 11.00 -3.04 -12.53
C GLU A 225 10.89 -2.39 -13.91
N THR A 226 10.61 -3.16 -14.95
CA THR A 226 10.49 -2.66 -16.33
C THR A 226 9.13 -2.97 -16.93
N GLN A 227 8.73 -2.21 -17.96
CA GLN A 227 7.50 -2.49 -18.71
C GLN A 227 7.52 -3.90 -19.32
N THR A 228 8.68 -4.37 -19.77
CA THR A 228 8.83 -5.72 -20.29
C THR A 228 8.60 -6.77 -19.20
N ASP A 229 9.22 -6.60 -18.02
CA ASP A 229 9.01 -7.50 -16.89
C ASP A 229 7.54 -7.50 -16.44
N MET A 230 6.88 -6.33 -16.43
CA MET A 230 5.46 -6.20 -16.13
C MET A 230 4.59 -6.97 -17.13
N ASN A 231 4.86 -6.82 -18.43
CA ASN A 231 4.14 -7.54 -19.48
C ASN A 231 4.29 -9.05 -19.29
N ILE A 232 5.51 -9.54 -19.09
CA ILE A 232 5.81 -10.98 -18.89
C ILE A 232 5.07 -11.51 -17.66
N LEU A 233 5.22 -10.85 -16.52
CA LEU A 233 4.59 -11.29 -15.27
C LEU A 233 3.06 -11.30 -15.36
N SER A 234 2.47 -10.29 -16.03
CA SER A 234 1.02 -10.25 -16.22
C SER A 234 0.50 -11.38 -17.10
N GLY A 235 1.24 -11.76 -18.15
CA GLY A 235 0.93 -12.92 -18.98
C GLY A 235 0.99 -14.21 -18.18
N GLN A 236 2.07 -14.43 -17.42
CA GLN A 236 2.24 -15.61 -16.57
C GLN A 236 1.11 -15.75 -15.54
N ARG A 237 0.73 -14.65 -14.88
CA ARG A 237 -0.39 -14.65 -13.92
C ARG A 237 -1.72 -15.03 -14.58
N PHE A 238 -1.95 -14.57 -15.80
CA PHE A 238 -3.14 -14.98 -16.56
C PHE A 238 -3.07 -16.47 -16.89
N GLU A 239 -1.94 -16.99 -17.38
CA GLU A 239 -1.76 -18.42 -17.67
C GLU A 239 -2.01 -19.29 -16.44
N GLU A 240 -1.45 -18.93 -15.27
CA GLU A 240 -1.70 -19.62 -14.00
C GLU A 240 -3.19 -19.64 -13.64
N LYS A 241 -3.91 -18.53 -13.85
CA LYS A 241 -5.35 -18.47 -13.61
C LYS A 241 -6.17 -19.22 -14.64
N GLU A 242 -5.70 -19.31 -15.88
CA GLU A 242 -6.36 -20.14 -16.89
C GLU A 242 -6.26 -21.62 -16.51
N VAL A 243 -5.09 -22.06 -16.04
CA VAL A 243 -4.93 -23.42 -15.50
C VAL A 243 -5.91 -23.68 -14.34
N GLU A 244 -6.04 -22.75 -13.37
CA GLU A 244 -7.02 -22.90 -12.29
C GLU A 244 -8.46 -22.98 -12.81
N LEU A 245 -8.82 -22.18 -13.81
CA LEU A 245 -10.15 -22.23 -14.42
C LEU A 245 -10.42 -23.58 -15.08
N GLU A 246 -9.48 -24.09 -15.88
CA GLU A 246 -9.61 -25.39 -16.55
C GLU A 246 -9.66 -26.56 -15.56
N GLU A 247 -8.91 -26.49 -14.46
CA GLU A 247 -8.99 -27.45 -13.36
C GLU A 247 -10.38 -27.42 -12.71
N LEU A 248 -10.95 -26.24 -12.45
CA LEU A 248 -12.29 -26.09 -11.89
C LEU A 248 -13.39 -26.60 -12.83
N ILE A 249 -13.30 -26.28 -14.13
CA ILE A 249 -14.21 -26.79 -15.16
C ILE A 249 -14.16 -28.32 -15.19
N SER A 250 -12.96 -28.89 -15.18
CA SER A 250 -12.75 -30.34 -15.16
C SER A 250 -13.32 -30.95 -13.88
N GLU A 251 -13.12 -30.31 -12.72
CA GLU A 251 -13.71 -30.76 -11.47
C GLU A 251 -15.24 -30.77 -11.56
N ILE A 252 -15.87 -29.68 -11.99
CA ILE A 252 -17.34 -29.58 -12.14
C ILE A 252 -17.88 -30.68 -13.05
N LYS A 253 -17.25 -30.88 -14.23
CA LYS A 253 -17.66 -31.92 -15.18
C LYS A 253 -17.43 -33.34 -14.65
N SER A 254 -16.49 -33.55 -13.74
CA SER A 254 -16.21 -34.88 -13.18
C SER A 254 -17.17 -35.29 -12.05
N LYS A 255 -17.93 -34.35 -11.48
CA LYS A 255 -18.86 -34.64 -10.40
C LYS A 255 -20.10 -35.32 -10.96
N SER A 256 -20.48 -36.42 -10.33
CA SER A 256 -21.76 -37.07 -10.61
C SER A 256 -22.88 -36.23 -9.98
N PHE A 257 -23.82 -35.81 -10.82
CA PHE A 257 -25.07 -35.16 -10.38
C PHE A 257 -26.14 -36.21 -10.03
N GLU A 258 -25.79 -37.50 -9.99
CA GLU A 258 -26.73 -38.62 -9.76
C GLU A 258 -27.44 -38.58 -8.40
N ASP A 259 -26.81 -37.98 -7.38
CA ASP A 259 -27.41 -37.83 -6.03
C ASP A 259 -28.42 -36.66 -5.95
N GLU A 260 -28.52 -35.82 -6.99
CA GLU A 260 -29.48 -34.72 -7.08
C GLU A 260 -30.37 -34.88 -8.34
N PRO A 261 -31.43 -35.70 -8.28
CA PRO A 261 -32.30 -36.01 -9.43
C PRO A 261 -33.09 -34.82 -10.02
N MET A 262 -32.91 -33.60 -9.48
CA MET A 262 -33.47 -32.35 -9.98
C MET A 262 -32.46 -31.48 -10.76
N LEU A 263 -31.18 -31.85 -10.81
CA LEU A 263 -30.13 -31.14 -11.54
C LEU A 263 -29.66 -31.96 -12.75
N ASP A 264 -30.34 -31.80 -13.88
CA ASP A 264 -29.85 -32.31 -15.17
C ASP A 264 -28.69 -31.43 -15.64
N PHE A 265 -27.45 -31.91 -15.47
CA PHE A 265 -26.25 -31.21 -15.92
C PHE A 265 -25.93 -31.59 -17.37
N ASN A 266 -26.22 -30.66 -18.28
CA ASN A 266 -25.91 -30.83 -19.69
C ASN A 266 -24.47 -30.36 -19.99
N HIS A 267 -23.57 -31.33 -20.16
CA HIS A 267 -22.15 -31.06 -20.46
C HIS A 267 -21.95 -30.25 -21.75
N ASP A 268 -22.73 -30.52 -22.79
CA ASP A 268 -22.57 -29.86 -24.10
C ASP A 268 -22.95 -28.37 -24.01
N LEU A 269 -24.06 -28.05 -23.32
CA LEU A 269 -24.47 -26.67 -23.09
C LEU A 269 -23.51 -25.93 -22.16
N PHE A 270 -22.91 -26.62 -21.20
CA PHE A 270 -21.90 -26.04 -20.33
C PHE A 270 -20.63 -25.70 -21.11
N ASP A 271 -20.14 -26.61 -21.96
CA ASP A 271 -18.98 -26.37 -22.81
C ASP A 271 -19.23 -25.21 -23.78
N GLU A 272 -20.41 -25.16 -24.43
CA GLU A 272 -20.80 -24.05 -25.29
C GLU A 272 -20.84 -22.71 -24.53
N CYS A 273 -21.35 -22.71 -23.30
CA CYS A 273 -21.36 -21.53 -22.43
C CYS A 273 -19.93 -21.04 -22.13
N MET A 274 -19.02 -21.97 -21.83
CA MET A 274 -17.63 -21.64 -21.53
C MET A 274 -16.89 -21.11 -22.75
N ASP A 275 -17.13 -21.66 -23.94
CA ASP A 275 -16.52 -21.18 -25.18
C ASP A 275 -16.95 -19.74 -25.51
N ARG A 276 -18.25 -19.45 -25.45
CA ARG A 276 -18.76 -18.08 -25.64
C ARG A 276 -18.23 -17.10 -24.59
N TRP A 277 -18.02 -17.58 -23.36
CA TRP A 277 -17.43 -16.76 -22.32
C TRP A 277 -15.94 -16.45 -22.59
N ARG A 278 -15.17 -17.38 -23.14
CA ARG A 278 -13.77 -17.14 -23.56
C ARG A 278 -13.70 -16.08 -24.66
N GLU A 279 -14.60 -16.15 -25.65
CA GLU A 279 -14.71 -15.11 -26.69
C GLU A 279 -15.03 -13.74 -26.10
N TYR A 280 -15.99 -13.67 -25.15
CA TYR A 280 -16.30 -12.45 -24.43
C TYR A 280 -15.07 -11.89 -23.72
N ARG A 281 -14.33 -12.73 -22.98
CA ARG A 281 -13.13 -12.33 -22.25
C ARG A 281 -12.10 -11.70 -23.18
N GLU A 282 -11.80 -12.34 -24.31
CA GLU A 282 -10.83 -11.82 -25.28
C GLU A 282 -11.29 -10.51 -25.90
N SER A 283 -12.57 -10.40 -26.28
CA SER A 283 -13.14 -9.18 -26.84
C SER A 283 -13.10 -8.03 -25.83
N HIS A 284 -13.46 -8.30 -24.58
CA HIS A 284 -13.44 -7.33 -23.48
C HIS A 284 -12.01 -6.86 -23.17
N ALA A 285 -11.04 -7.77 -23.09
CA ALA A 285 -9.63 -7.44 -22.86
C ALA A 285 -9.04 -6.58 -23.99
N ASN A 286 -9.37 -6.90 -25.25
CA ASN A 286 -8.99 -6.09 -26.40
C ASN A 286 -9.58 -4.68 -26.32
N TYR A 287 -10.87 -4.56 -26.02
CA TYR A 287 -11.52 -3.27 -25.82
C TYR A 287 -10.85 -2.44 -24.72
N LYS A 288 -10.52 -3.06 -23.58
CA LYS A 288 -9.85 -2.38 -22.45
C LYS A 288 -8.44 -1.93 -22.80
N ALA A 289 -7.68 -2.75 -23.52
CA ALA A 289 -6.32 -2.44 -23.94
C ALA A 289 -6.26 -1.38 -25.07
N ASP A 290 -7.39 -1.09 -25.70
CA ASP A 290 -7.44 -0.22 -26.88
C ASP A 290 -7.01 1.23 -26.63
N VAL A 291 -7.22 1.72 -25.41
CA VAL A 291 -6.83 3.08 -24.99
C VAL A 291 -5.32 3.33 -25.11
N VAL A 292 -4.53 2.28 -25.20
CA VAL A 292 -3.06 2.30 -25.32
C VAL A 292 -2.59 1.53 -26.56
N ARG A 293 -3.44 1.40 -27.59
CA ARG A 293 -3.17 0.64 -28.82
C ARG A 293 -1.80 1.00 -29.42
N GLY A 294 -0.99 -0.02 -29.71
CA GLY A 294 0.36 0.08 -30.25
C GLY A 294 1.44 0.46 -29.25
N GLY A 295 1.07 0.77 -28.00
CA GLY A 295 2.00 1.11 -26.93
C GLY A 295 2.60 -0.12 -26.23
N THR A 296 3.76 0.07 -25.62
CA THR A 296 4.46 -0.99 -24.87
C THR A 296 3.72 -1.48 -23.63
N ILE A 297 2.74 -0.70 -23.14
CA ILE A 297 1.85 -1.06 -22.02
C ILE A 297 0.59 -1.83 -22.45
N GLN A 298 0.26 -1.87 -23.75
CA GLN A 298 -0.92 -2.57 -24.25
C GLN A 298 -0.96 -4.06 -23.83
N PRO A 299 0.14 -4.84 -23.93
CA PRO A 299 0.14 -6.24 -23.51
C PRO A 299 -0.15 -6.41 -22.01
N LEU A 300 0.34 -5.50 -21.16
CA LEU A 300 0.05 -5.49 -19.73
C LEU A 300 -1.45 -5.30 -19.47
N ILE A 301 -2.06 -4.28 -20.08
CA ILE A 301 -3.49 -3.99 -19.87
C ILE A 301 -4.36 -5.16 -20.36
N TYR A 302 -4.02 -5.73 -21.52
CA TYR A 302 -4.69 -6.91 -22.06
C TYR A 302 -4.62 -8.09 -21.08
N ALA A 303 -3.41 -8.49 -20.67
CA ALA A 303 -3.21 -9.63 -19.78
C ALA A 303 -3.84 -9.42 -18.39
N GLN A 304 -3.83 -8.20 -17.86
CA GLN A 304 -4.50 -7.86 -16.61
C GLN A 304 -6.03 -8.04 -16.70
N ASP A 305 -6.65 -7.63 -17.80
CA ASP A 305 -8.10 -7.80 -17.97
C ASP A 305 -8.49 -9.26 -18.23
N MET A 306 -7.67 -10.01 -18.99
CA MET A 306 -7.79 -11.46 -19.15
C MET A 306 -7.76 -12.16 -17.78
N PHE A 307 -6.78 -11.82 -16.93
CA PHE A 307 -6.67 -12.32 -15.56
C PHE A 307 -7.92 -11.97 -14.72
N HIS A 308 -8.33 -10.69 -14.73
CA HIS A 308 -9.43 -10.22 -13.90
C HIS A 308 -10.75 -10.90 -14.26
N THR A 309 -11.08 -10.93 -15.55
CA THR A 309 -12.31 -11.54 -16.07
C THR A 309 -12.32 -13.05 -15.76
N THR A 310 -11.18 -13.72 -15.91
CA THR A 310 -11.02 -15.15 -15.54
C THR A 310 -11.27 -15.37 -14.05
N ASN A 311 -10.69 -14.54 -13.19
CA ASN A 311 -10.87 -14.65 -11.75
C ASN A 311 -12.34 -14.41 -11.33
N GLN A 312 -13.05 -13.49 -11.99
CA GLN A 312 -14.48 -13.30 -11.77
C GLN A 312 -15.29 -14.55 -12.17
N LYS A 313 -14.97 -15.20 -13.29
CA LYS A 313 -15.65 -16.41 -13.72
C LYS A 313 -15.37 -17.60 -12.79
N ILE A 314 -14.13 -17.77 -12.33
CA ILE A 314 -13.79 -18.77 -11.30
C ILE A 314 -14.68 -18.57 -10.07
N LYS A 315 -14.78 -17.33 -9.57
CA LYS A 315 -15.63 -17.02 -8.42
C LYS A 315 -17.10 -17.35 -8.69
N SER A 316 -17.62 -16.91 -9.85
CA SER A 316 -19.00 -17.18 -10.27
C SER A 316 -19.28 -18.69 -10.34
N LEU A 317 -18.38 -19.49 -10.92
CA LEU A 317 -18.54 -20.94 -11.02
C LEU A 317 -18.48 -21.61 -9.64
N ARG A 318 -17.58 -21.17 -8.74
CA ARG A 318 -17.52 -21.70 -7.38
C ARG A 318 -18.80 -21.42 -6.59
N GLU A 319 -19.41 -20.25 -6.79
CA GLU A 319 -20.69 -19.88 -6.18
C GLU A 319 -21.86 -20.68 -6.80
N GLU A 320 -21.91 -20.78 -8.12
CA GLU A 320 -22.95 -21.50 -8.86
C GLU A 320 -22.95 -23.01 -8.54
N PHE A 321 -21.76 -23.61 -8.43
CA PHE A 321 -21.58 -25.04 -8.16
C PHE A 321 -21.19 -25.34 -6.72
N GLU A 322 -21.44 -24.44 -5.77
CA GLU A 322 -21.02 -24.59 -4.35
C GLU A 322 -21.53 -25.91 -3.75
N LEU A 323 -22.77 -26.29 -4.03
CA LEU A 323 -23.38 -27.52 -3.52
C LEU A 323 -22.71 -28.80 -4.06
N VAL A 324 -22.30 -28.77 -5.32
CA VAL A 324 -21.67 -29.92 -6.00
C VAL A 324 -20.19 -30.03 -5.61
N LEU A 325 -19.54 -28.88 -5.40
CA LEU A 325 -18.13 -28.79 -5.02
C LEU A 325 -17.93 -29.04 -3.51
N SER A 326 -18.87 -28.62 -2.67
CA SER A 326 -18.86 -28.89 -1.24
C SER A 326 -19.46 -30.27 -0.97
N LYS A 327 -18.71 -31.20 -0.37
CA LYS A 327 -19.21 -32.55 0.01
C LYS A 327 -20.33 -32.55 1.07
N LYS A 328 -21.07 -31.46 1.27
CA LYS A 328 -22.15 -31.36 2.24
C LYS A 328 -23.41 -31.99 1.65
N ARG A 329 -23.72 -33.22 2.05
CA ARG A 329 -25.04 -33.83 1.82
C ARG A 329 -26.12 -32.92 2.42
N LEU A 330 -27.04 -32.45 1.58
CA LEU A 330 -28.31 -31.89 2.03
C LEU A 330 -29.13 -33.01 2.67
N TYR A 331 -29.21 -33.03 4.01
CA TYR A 331 -30.33 -33.69 4.67
C TYR A 331 -31.51 -32.72 4.59
N PHE A 332 -32.30 -32.81 3.52
CA PHE A 332 -33.61 -32.17 3.46
C PHE A 332 -34.66 -33.17 3.00
N PHE A 333 -35.70 -33.28 3.85
CA PHE A 333 -36.94 -34.05 3.77
C PHE A 333 -36.90 -35.51 4.26
N ASP A 334 -37.17 -35.67 5.56
CA ASP A 334 -38.05 -36.73 6.07
C ASP A 334 -39.52 -36.32 5.87
#